data_AF-K0SNL2-F1
#
_entry.id   AF-K0SNL2-F1
#
_cell.length_a   1.000
_cell.length_b   1.000
_cell.length_c   1.000
_cell.angle_alpha   90.00
_cell.angle_beta   90.00
_cell.angle_gamma   90.00
#
_symmetry.space_group_name_H-M   'P 1'
#
loop_
_entity.id
_entity.type
_entity.pdbx_description
1 polymer ?
#
loop_
_entity_poly.entity_id
_entity_poly.type
_entity_poly.pdbx_seq_one_letter_code
_entity_poly.pdbx_strand_id
1 'polypeptide(L)'
;MVKFGKCVGCVVFALSELWHGGGAMVLDHPPKHPARTTYHSSRRTIGRHLQFYLEEEPSYSSGKTPFIVPYSDIRGLIGESQATFTQAWQNSRKAASDDYLHRTQVLWEKVFGDLVRHGCVNYRGLPFDEAIQTYANSVGERSTRDLFSVMKKIHMSSSMNVEALRKLVKKFDKGAESRGDDMLTPTLLPELYSSPIMACSTLEVHIETLRDRLTVEDNDESIAEDDTSSVMLEIQKKVPSQDSVAVKRRAEEMQWLKNMVKTIPATVISSLVAHRGFHCPRDNSGKRPLENSLSAFESAWASGLHLCECDVALTKDEQIVLAHDEDFARLALDPNSQSSNKKVSDLTMREIISLTFKSGSRPPLLVDVLRSADAIGESSQLVIEIKPGNQEVAEALIRLFRIYPELIERVAVVMSFDLYTMHRMKALLDGLAAEFKRAGAPKLPRPDSPDRAQDFHSGSKVPLGDVKMPQVLLLTVAKEPQAHFELWVDVADFTPIDSWLVHESHELDGVYLQFRPHMLSLEGMANIRSLCSRTKVGIWGEFGDGLDDLRVETLLVKECGVRYVNTDLPRNFSKFV
;
A
#
# COMPACT_ATOMS: atom_id res chain seq x y z
N MET A 1 43.20 7.71 50.43
CA MET A 1 43.65 8.92 49.74
C MET A 1 42.43 9.72 49.29
N VAL A 2 42.10 10.77 50.05
CA VAL A 2 41.61 12.13 49.68
C VAL A 2 40.94 12.29 48.29
N LYS A 3 39.77 12.91 48.04
CA LYS A 3 38.67 13.61 48.77
C LYS A 3 37.52 13.82 47.73
N PHE A 4 36.26 13.52 48.07
CA PHE A 4 35.13 14.45 48.34
C PHE A 4 34.67 15.45 47.26
N GLY A 5 33.35 15.42 46.97
CA GLY A 5 32.59 16.50 46.34
C GLY A 5 31.09 16.18 46.12
N LYS A 6 30.27 16.36 47.17
CA LYS A 6 28.78 16.40 47.13
C LYS A 6 28.30 17.65 46.34
N CYS A 7 27.06 17.91 45.91
CA CYS A 7 25.72 17.77 46.49
C CYS A 7 24.66 18.34 45.48
N VAL A 8 23.43 17.78 45.45
CA VAL A 8 22.08 18.43 45.51
C VAL A 8 21.72 19.54 44.46
N GLY A 9 20.53 19.60 43.82
CA GLY A 9 19.24 18.96 44.06
C GLY A 9 18.13 19.45 43.10
N CYS A 10 16.91 18.95 43.34
CA CYS A 10 15.63 19.33 42.70
C CYS A 10 15.27 20.81 42.90
N VAL A 11 14.67 21.47 41.89
CA VAL A 11 13.63 22.52 42.06
C VAL A 11 12.73 22.60 40.82
N VAL A 12 11.42 22.45 41.06
CA VAL A 12 10.27 22.88 40.24
C VAL A 12 10.08 24.39 40.42
N PHE A 13 9.77 25.19 39.38
CA PHE A 13 9.00 26.43 39.55
C PHE A 13 8.26 26.89 38.29
N ALA A 14 6.99 27.26 38.50
CA ALA A 14 6.10 28.00 37.63
C ALA A 14 6.19 29.53 37.89
N LEU A 15 5.32 30.30 37.21
CA LEU A 15 4.95 31.74 37.32
C LEU A 15 5.40 32.55 36.08
N SER A 16 4.54 33.08 35.19
CA SER A 16 3.38 34.00 35.28
C SER A 16 3.74 35.50 35.37
N GLU A 17 3.21 36.24 34.38
CA GLU A 17 2.88 37.68 34.34
C GLU A 17 3.98 38.75 34.37
N LEU A 18 3.92 39.66 33.38
CA LEU A 18 3.83 41.13 33.55
C LEU A 18 3.96 41.83 32.19
N TRP A 19 2.85 42.30 31.61
CA TRP A 19 2.87 43.39 30.61
C TRP A 19 1.85 44.45 31.03
N HIS A 20 2.36 45.69 31.19
CA HIS A 20 1.61 46.92 31.45
C HIS A 20 2.15 47.99 30.49
N GLY A 21 1.28 48.86 30.01
CA GLY A 21 1.64 50.21 29.56
C GLY A 21 1.41 50.48 28.07
N GLY A 22 0.36 51.24 27.77
CA GLY A 22 0.02 51.70 26.42
C GLY A 22 0.72 52.99 25.98
N GLY A 23 0.31 53.49 24.82
CA GLY A 23 0.69 54.82 24.33
C GLY A 23 0.39 54.98 22.85
N ALA A 24 -0.71 55.66 22.54
CA ALA A 24 -1.06 56.11 21.20
C ALA A 24 -0.25 57.36 20.82
N MET A 25 0.17 57.47 19.56
CA MET A 25 0.42 58.75 18.91
C MET A 25 0.01 58.70 17.43
N VAL A 26 -0.88 59.63 17.08
CA VAL A 26 -1.32 59.99 15.73
C VAL A 26 -0.77 61.39 15.45
N LEU A 27 -0.12 61.61 14.30
CA LEU A 27 0.07 62.93 13.70
C LEU A 27 0.01 62.86 12.16
N ASP A 28 -0.56 63.93 11.58
CA ASP A 28 -1.25 64.08 10.30
C ASP A 28 -0.39 64.50 9.07
N HIS A 29 -0.83 64.02 7.87
CA HIS A 29 -1.00 64.67 6.53
C HIS A 29 0.14 65.36 5.71
N PRO A 30 0.01 65.65 4.35
CA PRO A 30 -0.85 65.12 3.24
C PRO A 30 -0.09 64.99 1.84
N PRO A 31 -0.68 65.18 0.62
CA PRO A 31 -0.89 64.12 -0.39
C PRO A 31 -0.17 64.32 -1.76
N LYS A 32 -0.13 63.28 -2.63
CA LYS A 32 -0.10 63.41 -4.11
C LYS A 32 -0.18 62.07 -4.89
N HIS A 33 -1.35 61.86 -5.51
CA HIS A 33 -1.70 61.19 -6.81
C HIS A 33 -1.14 59.82 -7.26
N PRO A 34 -1.89 59.08 -8.12
CA PRO A 34 -2.05 57.64 -8.02
C PRO A 34 -1.21 56.86 -9.03
N ALA A 35 -0.64 55.74 -8.60
CA ALA A 35 -0.10 54.72 -9.49
C ALA A 35 -0.74 53.36 -9.17
N ARG A 36 -1.46 52.82 -10.16
CA ARG A 36 -1.97 51.44 -10.20
C ARG A 36 -0.89 50.47 -9.72
N THR A 37 -1.18 49.75 -8.64
CA THR A 37 -0.48 48.52 -8.30
C THR A 37 -1.51 47.44 -8.01
N THR A 38 -1.63 46.53 -8.96
CA THR A 38 -2.33 45.26 -8.84
C THR A 38 -1.67 44.43 -7.74
N TYR A 39 -2.50 43.96 -6.81
CA TYR A 39 -2.15 42.98 -5.78
C TYR A 39 -1.50 41.74 -6.41
N HIS A 40 -0.21 41.52 -6.17
CA HIS A 40 0.39 40.19 -6.24
C HIS A 40 0.31 39.57 -4.85
N SER A 41 -0.74 38.80 -4.59
CA SER A 41 -0.76 37.88 -3.46
C SER A 41 0.23 36.74 -3.74
N SER A 42 1.11 36.53 -2.78
CA SER A 42 2.05 35.41 -2.65
C SER A 42 1.46 34.08 -3.11
N ARG A 43 1.99 33.56 -4.23
CA ARG A 43 1.85 32.14 -4.59
C ARG A 43 2.52 31.31 -3.49
N ARG A 44 1.70 30.72 -2.62
CA ARG A 44 2.13 29.61 -1.76
C ARG A 44 2.68 28.51 -2.65
N THR A 45 3.92 28.12 -2.36
CA THR A 45 4.65 26.98 -2.91
C THR A 45 3.90 25.68 -2.60
N ILE A 46 2.97 25.30 -3.47
CA ILE A 46 2.17 24.06 -3.34
C ILE A 46 2.25 23.30 -4.67
N GLY A 47 2.84 22.09 -4.65
CA GLY A 47 2.50 21.02 -5.59
C GLY A 47 3.32 20.84 -6.88
N ARG A 48 4.64 20.56 -6.81
CA ARG A 48 5.40 20.02 -7.98
C ARG A 48 5.06 18.56 -8.33
N HIS A 49 4.29 17.86 -7.50
CA HIS A 49 4.03 16.40 -7.55
C HIS A 49 2.75 16.01 -8.32
N LEU A 50 2.22 16.90 -9.16
CA LEU A 50 1.00 16.68 -9.97
C LEU A 50 1.21 17.15 -11.43
N GLN A 51 2.46 17.19 -11.90
CA GLN A 51 2.83 17.59 -13.26
C GLN A 51 3.20 16.33 -14.06
N PHE A 52 2.86 16.29 -15.34
CA PHE A 52 3.28 15.25 -16.27
C PHE A 52 4.64 15.62 -16.88
N TYR A 53 5.53 14.64 -17.05
CA TYR A 53 6.92 14.85 -17.45
C TYR A 53 7.17 14.32 -18.87
N LEU A 54 7.70 15.19 -19.77
CA LEU A 54 8.36 14.80 -21.03
C LEU A 54 9.84 15.24 -20.95
N GLU A 55 10.76 14.37 -21.35
CA GLU A 55 12.19 14.71 -21.51
C GLU A 55 12.43 15.07 -22.99
N GLU A 56 12.91 16.29 -23.28
CA GLU A 56 13.24 16.71 -24.66
C GLU A 56 14.38 15.87 -25.24
N GLU A 57 14.31 15.57 -26.54
CA GLU A 57 15.44 14.98 -27.26
C GLU A 57 16.61 15.98 -27.38
N PRO A 58 17.87 15.53 -27.24
CA PRO A 58 19.04 16.41 -27.24
C PRO A 58 19.37 17.06 -28.59
N SER A 59 18.52 16.95 -29.62
CA SER A 59 18.81 17.45 -30.97
C SER A 59 18.50 18.94 -31.20
N TYR A 60 17.82 19.63 -30.28
CA TYR A 60 17.48 21.05 -30.45
C TYR A 60 17.42 21.85 -29.13
N SER A 61 18.54 22.08 -28.45
CA SER A 61 18.81 23.39 -27.80
C SER A 61 20.18 23.43 -27.12
N SER A 62 20.82 24.59 -27.24
CA SER A 62 22.14 24.91 -26.70
C SER A 62 22.21 24.80 -25.18
N GLY A 63 22.91 23.79 -24.66
CA GLY A 63 23.67 23.86 -23.40
C GLY A 63 22.91 24.22 -22.11
N LYS A 64 21.59 24.01 -22.02
CA LYS A 64 20.86 24.16 -20.76
C LYS A 64 20.51 22.79 -20.17
N THR A 65 20.56 22.70 -18.84
CA THR A 65 20.09 21.55 -18.06
C THR A 65 18.70 21.09 -18.51
N PRO A 66 18.41 19.78 -18.52
CA PRO A 66 17.14 19.25 -19.00
C PRO A 66 15.97 19.91 -18.25
N PHE A 67 15.08 20.56 -19.00
CA PHE A 67 13.85 21.11 -18.47
C PHE A 67 12.71 20.12 -18.68
N ILE A 68 11.94 19.93 -17.63
CA ILE A 68 10.70 19.17 -17.62
C ILE A 68 9.60 20.04 -18.23
N VAL A 69 8.95 19.59 -19.30
CA VAL A 69 7.82 20.31 -19.92
C VAL A 69 6.48 19.72 -19.43
N PRO A 70 5.59 20.51 -18.81
CA PRO A 70 4.28 20.04 -18.36
C PRO A 70 3.32 19.79 -19.54
N TYR A 71 2.65 18.63 -19.55
CA TYR A 71 1.74 18.19 -20.61
C TYR A 71 0.43 19.01 -20.69
N SER A 72 -0.23 19.19 -19.54
CA SER A 72 -1.44 20.01 -19.36
C SER A 72 -1.72 20.09 -17.86
N ASP A 73 -2.13 21.25 -17.36
CA ASP A 73 -2.51 21.39 -15.94
C ASP A 73 -3.95 20.89 -15.71
N ILE A 74 -4.11 19.57 -15.62
CA ILE A 74 -5.43 18.91 -15.39
C ILE A 74 -6.05 19.35 -14.05
N ARG A 75 -5.25 19.91 -13.12
CA ARG A 75 -5.75 20.38 -11.82
C ARG A 75 -6.77 21.50 -11.98
N GLY A 76 -6.67 22.29 -13.06
CA GLY A 76 -7.63 23.36 -13.38
C GLY A 76 -9.02 22.85 -13.75
N LEU A 77 -9.12 21.58 -14.16
CA LEU A 77 -10.38 20.94 -14.55
C LEU A 77 -11.12 20.31 -13.37
N ILE A 78 -10.51 20.30 -12.18
CA ILE A 78 -11.15 19.84 -10.95
C ILE A 78 -12.19 20.88 -10.53
N GLY A 79 -13.47 20.56 -10.70
CA GLY A 79 -14.59 21.47 -10.47
C GLY A 79 -15.25 21.99 -11.75
N GLU A 80 -14.77 21.60 -12.94
CA GLU A 80 -15.54 21.69 -14.18
C GLU A 80 -16.48 20.48 -14.31
N SER A 81 -16.76 19.99 -15.54
CA SER A 81 -17.57 18.79 -15.72
C SER A 81 -16.78 17.50 -15.53
N GLN A 82 -17.41 16.47 -14.93
CA GLN A 82 -16.85 15.12 -14.82
C GLN A 82 -16.38 14.57 -16.17
N ALA A 83 -17.12 14.83 -17.25
CA ALA A 83 -16.76 14.41 -18.60
C ALA A 83 -15.45 15.07 -19.08
N THR A 84 -15.29 16.38 -18.84
CA THR A 84 -14.08 17.13 -19.21
C THR A 84 -12.86 16.61 -18.46
N PHE A 85 -12.99 16.41 -17.14
CA PHE A 85 -11.91 15.86 -16.32
C PHE A 85 -11.53 14.44 -16.78
N THR A 86 -12.54 13.58 -16.98
CA THR A 86 -12.33 12.19 -17.43
C THR A 86 -11.60 12.14 -18.76
N GLN A 87 -12.05 12.94 -19.74
CA GLN A 87 -11.41 12.99 -21.05
C GLN A 87 -9.97 13.50 -20.97
N ALA A 88 -9.71 14.55 -20.20
CA ALA A 88 -8.37 15.09 -20.02
C ALA A 88 -7.45 14.08 -19.32
N TRP A 89 -7.94 13.41 -18.29
CA TRP A 89 -7.21 12.36 -17.58
C TRP A 89 -6.88 11.19 -18.50
N GLN A 90 -7.85 10.70 -19.29
CA GLN A 90 -7.64 9.62 -20.26
C GLN A 90 -6.64 10.01 -21.34
N ASN A 91 -6.69 11.26 -21.83
CA ASN A 91 -5.73 11.78 -22.80
C ASN A 91 -4.31 11.81 -22.21
N SER A 92 -4.15 12.25 -20.96
CA SER A 92 -2.85 12.28 -20.29
C SER A 92 -2.32 10.89 -19.94
N ARG A 93 -3.19 9.95 -19.55
CA ARG A 93 -2.83 8.54 -19.40
C ARG A 93 -2.33 7.96 -20.72
N LYS A 94 -3.06 8.20 -21.81
CA LYS A 94 -2.68 7.76 -23.15
C LYS A 94 -1.34 8.35 -23.57
N ALA A 95 -1.17 9.65 -23.39
CA ALA A 95 0.08 10.34 -23.72
C ALA A 95 1.28 9.80 -22.94
N ALA A 96 1.15 9.62 -21.63
CA ALA A 96 2.22 9.10 -20.80
C ALA A 96 2.53 7.63 -21.16
N SER A 97 1.53 6.87 -21.57
CA SER A 97 1.70 5.51 -22.10
C SER A 97 2.41 5.49 -23.45
N ASP A 98 2.03 6.39 -24.36
CA ASP A 98 2.63 6.50 -25.69
C ASP A 98 4.10 6.97 -25.60
N ASP A 99 4.41 7.92 -24.71
CA ASP A 99 5.79 8.37 -24.45
C ASP A 99 6.64 7.25 -23.85
N TYR A 100 6.13 6.52 -22.85
CA TYR A 100 6.83 5.36 -22.30
C TYR A 100 7.10 4.29 -23.36
N LEU A 101 6.10 3.93 -24.18
CA LEU A 101 6.26 2.97 -25.27
C LEU A 101 7.28 3.43 -26.31
N HIS A 102 7.25 4.70 -26.69
CA HIS A 102 8.19 5.26 -27.64
C HIS A 102 9.63 5.22 -27.10
N ARG A 103 9.84 5.68 -25.87
CA ARG A 103 11.18 5.70 -25.25
C ARG A 103 11.74 4.31 -25.02
N THR A 104 10.92 3.37 -24.58
CA THR A 104 11.34 1.97 -24.44
C THR A 104 11.65 1.34 -25.78
N GLN A 105 10.88 1.63 -26.84
CA GLN A 105 11.21 1.19 -28.19
C GLN A 105 12.58 1.72 -28.64
N VAL A 106 12.83 3.04 -28.51
CA VAL A 106 14.12 3.67 -28.89
C VAL A 106 15.27 3.11 -28.07
N LEU A 107 15.06 2.90 -26.77
CA LEU A 107 16.01 2.27 -25.86
C LEU A 107 16.39 0.87 -26.35
N TRP A 108 15.41 0.02 -26.67
CA TRP A 108 15.65 -1.34 -27.13
C TRP A 108 16.32 -1.37 -28.52
N GLU A 109 15.90 -0.51 -29.44
CA GLU A 109 16.56 -0.34 -30.74
C GLU A 109 18.04 0.03 -30.57
N LYS A 110 18.37 0.90 -29.61
CA LYS A 110 19.75 1.24 -29.27
C LYS A 110 20.49 0.03 -28.70
N VAL A 111 19.93 -0.67 -27.70
CA VAL A 111 20.57 -1.85 -27.07
C VAL A 111 20.92 -2.89 -28.11
N PHE A 112 19.96 -3.30 -28.94
CA PHE A 112 20.21 -4.29 -29.99
C PHE A 112 21.13 -3.75 -31.09
N GLY A 113 21.00 -2.48 -31.48
CA GLY A 113 21.90 -1.84 -32.44
C GLY A 113 23.35 -1.82 -31.99
N ASP A 114 23.60 -1.54 -30.71
CA ASP A 114 24.95 -1.56 -30.14
C ASP A 114 25.50 -2.99 -30.03
N LEU A 115 24.69 -3.97 -29.64
CA LEU A 115 25.07 -5.39 -29.67
C LEU A 115 25.49 -5.84 -31.07
N VAL A 116 24.78 -5.41 -32.12
CA VAL A 116 25.16 -5.69 -33.52
C VAL A 116 26.51 -5.08 -33.86
N ARG A 117 26.73 -3.80 -33.50
CA ARG A 117 27.99 -3.09 -33.79
C ARG A 117 29.19 -3.72 -33.09
N HIS A 118 29.00 -4.32 -31.92
CA HIS A 118 30.05 -4.98 -31.15
C HIS A 118 30.24 -6.46 -31.51
N GLY A 119 29.60 -6.94 -32.59
CA GLY A 119 29.85 -8.28 -33.12
C GLY A 119 29.26 -9.41 -32.28
N CYS A 120 28.33 -9.14 -31.36
CA CYS A 120 27.65 -10.17 -30.59
C CYS A 120 26.84 -11.07 -31.54
N VAL A 121 27.05 -12.39 -31.48
CA VAL A 121 26.32 -13.38 -32.28
C VAL A 121 25.04 -13.81 -31.54
N ASN A 122 23.98 -14.23 -32.25
CA ASN A 122 22.69 -14.68 -31.68
C ASN A 122 21.81 -13.62 -30.98
N TYR A 123 21.93 -12.32 -31.31
CA TYR A 123 21.13 -11.26 -30.66
C TYR A 123 19.65 -11.17 -31.10
N ARG A 124 19.28 -11.78 -32.23
CA ARG A 124 17.91 -11.67 -32.77
C ARG A 124 16.94 -12.56 -32.00
N GLY A 125 15.99 -11.95 -31.31
CA GLY A 125 14.99 -12.67 -30.51
C GLY A 125 15.45 -12.98 -29.09
N LEU A 126 16.59 -12.44 -28.65
CA LEU A 126 17.00 -12.51 -27.25
C LEU A 126 15.92 -11.91 -26.34
N PRO A 127 15.59 -12.58 -25.22
CA PRO A 127 14.88 -11.95 -24.11
C PRO A 127 15.59 -10.66 -23.65
N PHE A 128 14.83 -9.68 -23.18
CA PHE A 128 15.41 -8.39 -22.80
C PHE A 128 16.42 -8.50 -21.65
N ASP A 129 16.19 -9.41 -20.69
CA ASP A 129 17.14 -9.69 -19.60
C ASP A 129 18.50 -10.18 -20.13
N GLU A 130 18.48 -11.14 -21.05
CA GLU A 130 19.70 -11.67 -21.68
C GLU A 130 20.39 -10.60 -22.53
N ALA A 131 19.63 -9.79 -23.28
CA ALA A 131 20.17 -8.71 -24.08
C ALA A 131 20.90 -7.67 -23.23
N ILE A 132 20.36 -7.31 -22.06
CA ILE A 132 21.00 -6.38 -21.13
C ILE A 132 22.26 -6.99 -20.50
N GLN A 133 22.19 -8.27 -20.14
CA GLN A 133 23.35 -8.98 -19.62
C GLN A 133 24.49 -9.07 -20.65
N THR A 134 24.16 -9.37 -21.91
CA THR A 134 25.14 -9.36 -23.02
C THR A 134 25.65 -7.95 -23.27
N TYR A 135 24.77 -6.93 -23.25
CA TYR A 135 25.17 -5.54 -23.48
C TYR A 135 26.20 -5.08 -22.45
N ALA A 136 25.94 -5.35 -21.17
CA ALA A 136 26.84 -5.01 -20.07
C ALA A 136 28.21 -5.68 -20.23
N ASN A 137 28.25 -6.91 -20.75
CA ASN A 137 29.47 -7.68 -20.93
C ASN A 137 30.27 -7.32 -22.19
N SER A 138 29.64 -6.71 -23.20
CA SER A 138 30.24 -6.60 -24.55
C SER A 138 30.40 -5.18 -25.09
N VAL A 139 29.64 -4.19 -24.59
CA VAL A 139 29.57 -2.83 -25.17
C VAL A 139 30.42 -1.80 -24.39
N GLY A 140 31.02 -2.24 -23.28
CA GLY A 140 31.97 -1.47 -22.46
C GLY A 140 31.31 -0.56 -21.41
N GLU A 141 32.04 -0.32 -20.32
CA GLU A 141 31.56 0.34 -19.09
C GLU A 141 30.90 1.71 -19.33
N ARG A 142 31.48 2.57 -20.17
CA ARG A 142 30.91 3.89 -20.48
C ARG A 142 29.52 3.80 -21.11
N SER A 143 29.36 2.92 -22.10
CA SER A 143 28.09 2.68 -22.78
C SER A 143 27.06 2.02 -21.86
N THR A 144 27.53 1.19 -20.91
CA THR A 144 26.72 0.57 -19.85
C THR A 144 26.23 1.63 -18.85
N ARG A 145 27.08 2.57 -18.42
CA ARG A 145 26.68 3.71 -17.57
C ARG A 145 25.67 4.63 -18.25
N ASP A 146 25.87 4.91 -19.55
CA ASP A 146 24.94 5.71 -20.33
C ASP A 146 23.57 5.03 -20.46
N LEU A 147 23.56 3.71 -20.74
CA LEU A 147 22.34 2.91 -20.79
C LEU A 147 21.60 2.90 -19.44
N PHE A 148 22.34 2.67 -18.34
CA PHE A 148 21.81 2.71 -16.98
C PHE A 148 21.16 4.06 -16.66
N SER A 149 21.81 5.16 -17.03
CA SER A 149 21.28 6.52 -16.84
C SER A 149 19.98 6.75 -17.62
N VAL A 150 19.94 6.34 -18.89
CA VAL A 150 18.75 6.47 -19.74
C VAL A 150 17.60 5.62 -19.21
N MET A 151 17.83 4.36 -18.85
CA MET A 151 16.80 3.49 -18.28
C MET A 151 16.23 4.06 -16.98
N LYS A 152 17.09 4.55 -16.07
CA LYS A 152 16.65 5.20 -14.83
C LYS A 152 15.78 6.43 -15.08
N LYS A 153 16.11 7.23 -16.09
CA LYS A 153 15.31 8.42 -16.44
C LYS A 153 13.92 8.05 -16.94
N ILE A 154 13.83 7.07 -17.85
CA ILE A 154 12.55 6.57 -18.38
C ILE A 154 11.70 5.97 -17.27
N HIS A 155 12.31 5.15 -16.40
CA HIS A 155 11.64 4.57 -15.24
C HIS A 155 11.09 5.64 -14.30
N MET A 156 11.93 6.60 -13.90
CA MET A 156 11.57 7.64 -12.95
C MET A 156 10.44 8.52 -13.49
N SER A 157 10.53 9.00 -14.74
CA SER A 157 9.48 9.84 -15.34
C SER A 157 8.15 9.10 -15.46
N SER A 158 8.19 7.82 -15.84
CA SER A 158 6.99 6.99 -15.97
C SER A 158 6.32 6.70 -14.62
N SER A 159 7.11 6.37 -13.60
CA SER A 159 6.62 6.15 -12.24
C SER A 159 5.98 7.41 -11.66
N MET A 160 6.60 8.58 -11.87
CA MET A 160 6.04 9.87 -11.46
C MET A 160 4.71 10.18 -12.16
N ASN A 161 4.60 9.87 -13.46
CA ASN A 161 3.37 10.06 -14.24
C ASN A 161 2.23 9.14 -13.75
N VAL A 162 2.53 7.87 -13.45
CA VAL A 162 1.55 6.93 -12.85
C VAL A 162 1.02 7.48 -11.53
N GLU A 163 1.92 7.93 -10.66
CA GLU A 163 1.56 8.44 -9.35
C GLU A 163 0.76 9.76 -9.44
N ALA A 164 1.07 10.62 -10.41
CA ALA A 164 0.31 11.83 -10.69
C ALA A 164 -1.11 11.50 -11.18
N LEU A 165 -1.25 10.55 -12.12
CA LEU A 165 -2.55 10.08 -12.63
C LEU A 165 -3.42 9.53 -11.50
N ARG A 166 -2.87 8.67 -10.64
CA ARG A 166 -3.56 8.11 -9.47
C ARG A 166 -4.02 9.22 -8.53
N LYS A 167 -3.13 10.14 -8.17
CA LYS A 167 -3.44 11.26 -7.25
C LYS A 167 -4.50 12.21 -7.81
N LEU A 168 -4.55 12.43 -9.12
CA LEU A 168 -5.55 13.28 -9.76
C LEU A 168 -6.96 12.69 -9.61
N VAL A 169 -7.15 11.38 -9.81
CA VAL A 169 -8.44 10.71 -9.59
C VAL A 169 -8.89 10.87 -8.13
N LYS A 170 -8.01 10.54 -7.17
CA LYS A 170 -8.33 10.70 -5.74
C LYS A 170 -8.65 12.15 -5.37
N LYS A 171 -8.02 13.13 -6.02
CA LYS A 171 -8.29 14.55 -5.79
C LYS A 171 -9.62 15.00 -6.39
N PHE A 172 -10.01 14.48 -7.55
CA PHE A 172 -11.33 14.73 -8.13
C PHE A 172 -12.42 14.19 -7.19
N ASP A 173 -12.25 12.96 -6.72
CA ASP A 173 -13.21 12.25 -5.88
C ASP A 173 -13.50 12.98 -4.55
N LYS A 174 -12.48 13.63 -3.95
CA LYS A 174 -12.65 14.42 -2.71
C LYS A 174 -13.73 15.50 -2.73
N GLY A 175 -14.24 15.91 -3.90
CA GLY A 175 -15.37 16.83 -3.98
C GLY A 175 -16.47 16.37 -4.94
N ALA A 176 -16.48 15.11 -5.35
CA ALA A 176 -17.47 14.62 -6.32
C ALA A 176 -18.88 14.65 -5.73
N GLU A 177 -19.05 14.17 -4.49
CA GLU A 177 -20.36 14.20 -3.80
C GLU A 177 -20.95 15.61 -3.71
N SER A 178 -20.13 16.62 -3.39
CA SER A 178 -20.60 18.00 -3.30
C SER A 178 -20.93 18.64 -4.64
N ARG A 179 -20.48 18.04 -5.76
CA ARG A 179 -20.83 18.44 -7.13
C ARG A 179 -21.96 17.62 -7.73
N GLY A 180 -22.36 16.51 -7.10
CA GLY A 180 -23.29 15.53 -7.68
C GLY A 180 -22.65 14.66 -8.77
N ASP A 181 -21.33 14.53 -8.76
CA ASP A 181 -20.56 13.69 -9.67
C ASP A 181 -20.41 12.26 -9.11
N ASP A 182 -20.20 11.29 -9.99
CA ASP A 182 -19.84 9.92 -9.62
C ASP A 182 -18.38 9.82 -9.15
N MET A 183 -18.09 8.81 -8.32
CA MET A 183 -16.70 8.44 -8.02
C MET A 183 -16.00 7.89 -9.25
N LEU A 184 -14.84 8.45 -9.58
CA LEU A 184 -14.04 8.02 -10.73
C LEU A 184 -13.00 6.97 -10.34
N THR A 185 -12.69 6.80 -9.05
CA THR A 185 -11.80 5.73 -8.57
C THR A 185 -12.17 4.33 -9.08
N PRO A 186 -13.43 3.87 -9.01
CA PRO A 186 -13.83 2.53 -9.49
C PRO A 186 -13.68 2.31 -11.00
N THR A 187 -13.59 3.38 -11.79
CA THR A 187 -13.52 3.31 -13.26
C THR A 187 -12.11 3.61 -13.78
N LEU A 188 -11.51 4.72 -13.36
CA LEU A 188 -10.25 5.22 -13.91
C LEU A 188 -9.01 4.56 -13.30
N LEU A 189 -9.00 4.17 -12.02
CA LEU A 189 -7.82 3.47 -11.47
C LEU A 189 -7.59 2.10 -12.13
N PRO A 190 -8.62 1.27 -12.39
CA PRO A 190 -8.44 0.07 -13.19
C PRO A 190 -7.90 0.34 -14.61
N GLU A 191 -8.31 1.43 -15.26
CA GLU A 191 -7.74 1.84 -16.55
C GLU A 191 -6.25 2.23 -16.45
N LEU A 192 -5.86 2.89 -15.35
CA LEU A 192 -4.45 3.22 -15.08
C LEU A 192 -3.64 1.94 -14.90
N TYR A 193 -4.09 1.03 -14.04
CA TYR A 193 -3.35 -0.19 -13.69
C TYR A 193 -3.24 -1.20 -14.83
N SER A 194 -4.07 -1.06 -15.86
CA SER A 194 -4.00 -1.83 -17.11
C SER A 194 -3.28 -1.11 -18.26
N SER A 195 -2.79 0.11 -18.04
CA SER A 195 -2.16 0.90 -19.10
C SER A 195 -0.69 0.56 -19.36
N PRO A 196 -0.15 0.80 -20.57
CA PRO A 196 1.23 0.47 -20.92
C PRO A 196 2.29 1.08 -19.99
N ILE A 197 2.05 2.28 -19.46
CA ILE A 197 3.00 2.94 -18.56
C ILE A 197 3.25 2.16 -17.26
N MET A 198 2.33 1.28 -16.84
CA MET A 198 2.53 0.39 -15.69
C MET A 198 3.60 -0.69 -15.92
N ALA A 199 3.97 -0.92 -17.18
CA ALA A 199 5.12 -1.75 -17.49
C ALA A 199 6.44 -1.05 -17.14
N CYS A 200 6.47 0.22 -16.73
CA CYS A 200 7.74 0.85 -16.31
C CYS A 200 8.49 0.06 -15.24
N SER A 201 7.78 -0.72 -14.42
CA SER A 201 8.34 -1.68 -13.47
C SER A 201 9.25 -2.75 -14.09
N THR A 202 9.10 -3.09 -15.38
CA THR A 202 9.96 -4.08 -16.05
C THR A 202 11.37 -3.54 -16.30
N LEU A 203 11.53 -2.22 -16.48
CA LEU A 203 12.84 -1.60 -16.63
C LEU A 203 13.67 -1.70 -15.34
N GLU A 204 13.04 -1.95 -14.19
CA GLU A 204 13.72 -2.04 -12.90
C GLU A 204 14.72 -3.20 -12.86
N VAL A 205 14.31 -4.37 -13.36
CA VAL A 205 15.15 -5.58 -13.43
C VAL A 205 16.40 -5.33 -14.28
N HIS A 206 16.23 -4.59 -15.39
CA HIS A 206 17.34 -4.24 -16.27
C HIS A 206 18.27 -3.18 -15.67
N ILE A 207 17.71 -2.17 -14.99
CA ILE A 207 18.47 -1.16 -14.26
C ILE A 207 19.34 -1.82 -13.17
N GLU A 208 18.80 -2.85 -12.51
CA GLU A 208 19.52 -3.64 -11.50
C GLU A 208 20.65 -4.44 -12.13
N THR A 209 20.37 -5.20 -13.20
CA THR A 209 21.40 -5.95 -13.95
C THR A 209 22.57 -5.06 -14.36
N LEU A 210 22.28 -3.83 -14.83
CA LEU A 210 23.30 -2.85 -15.19
C LEU A 210 24.03 -2.29 -13.96
N ARG A 211 23.33 -2.06 -12.85
CA ARG A 211 23.94 -1.59 -11.60
C ARG A 211 24.93 -2.60 -11.06
N ASP A 212 24.52 -3.86 -10.95
CA ASP A 212 25.35 -4.94 -10.40
C ASP A 212 26.66 -5.05 -11.17
N ARG A 213 26.57 -5.00 -12.51
CA ARG A 213 27.74 -5.01 -13.38
C ARG A 213 28.66 -3.80 -13.18
N LEU A 214 28.07 -2.60 -13.03
CA LEU A 214 28.83 -1.38 -12.77
C LEU A 214 29.43 -1.30 -11.36
N THR A 215 28.94 -2.11 -10.42
CA THR A 215 29.48 -2.21 -9.04
C THR A 215 30.49 -3.33 -8.86
N VAL A 216 30.48 -4.35 -9.73
CA VAL A 216 31.35 -5.53 -9.64
C VAL A 216 32.78 -5.26 -10.15
N GLU A 217 33.01 -4.24 -10.98
CA GLU A 217 34.34 -3.95 -11.55
C GLU A 217 35.37 -3.32 -10.58
N ASP A 218 35.04 -3.16 -9.29
CA ASP A 218 36.02 -2.78 -8.23
C ASP A 218 36.64 -4.00 -7.49
N ASN A 219 36.34 -5.24 -7.87
CA ASN A 219 37.04 -6.43 -7.34
C ASN A 219 37.33 -7.49 -8.41
N ASP A 220 38.60 -7.88 -8.44
CA ASP A 220 39.39 -8.67 -9.41
C ASP A 220 38.83 -9.96 -10.06
N GLU A 221 39.31 -10.14 -11.30
CA GLU A 221 39.86 -11.32 -11.99
C GLU A 221 39.13 -12.67 -12.15
N SER A 222 38.84 -12.94 -13.44
CA SER A 222 39.08 -14.20 -14.20
C SER A 222 38.19 -15.44 -13.98
N ILE A 223 37.67 -15.99 -15.08
CA ILE A 223 38.12 -17.24 -15.74
C ILE A 223 37.30 -17.44 -17.03
N ALA A 224 37.99 -17.89 -18.09
CA ALA A 224 37.48 -18.20 -19.41
C ALA A 224 36.86 -19.61 -19.50
N GLU A 225 35.92 -19.82 -20.43
CA GLU A 225 35.85 -21.03 -21.25
C GLU A 225 34.84 -20.89 -22.41
N ASP A 226 35.03 -21.75 -23.40
CA ASP A 226 35.02 -21.48 -24.84
C ASP A 226 33.87 -22.17 -25.60
N ASP A 227 33.58 -21.61 -26.77
CA ASP A 227 32.94 -22.08 -28.01
C ASP A 227 31.83 -23.17 -28.13
N THR A 228 30.68 -22.69 -28.63
CA THR A 228 29.85 -23.08 -29.80
C THR A 228 29.52 -24.54 -30.20
N SER A 229 28.22 -24.78 -30.49
CA SER A 229 27.65 -25.07 -31.83
C SER A 229 26.41 -26.01 -31.82
N SER A 230 25.27 -25.56 -32.40
CA SER A 230 24.58 -26.26 -33.50
C SER A 230 23.25 -25.60 -33.93
N VAL A 231 23.27 -25.04 -35.14
CA VAL A 231 22.27 -25.06 -36.24
C VAL A 231 20.84 -24.49 -36.06
N MET A 232 20.53 -23.59 -36.99
CA MET A 232 19.28 -22.87 -37.24
C MET A 232 18.14 -23.72 -37.85
N LEU A 233 16.88 -23.29 -37.67
CA LEU A 233 15.97 -22.92 -38.78
C LEU A 233 14.61 -22.34 -38.29
N GLU A 234 14.33 -21.13 -38.80
CA GLU A 234 13.07 -20.46 -39.19
C GLU A 234 11.74 -20.65 -38.41
N ILE A 235 11.12 -19.52 -38.00
CA ILE A 235 9.86 -18.99 -38.58
C ILE A 235 9.58 -17.58 -38.02
N GLN A 236 9.32 -16.63 -38.94
CA GLN A 236 8.87 -15.27 -38.67
C GLN A 236 7.46 -15.25 -38.04
N LYS A 237 7.33 -14.71 -36.82
CA LYS A 237 6.12 -14.02 -36.33
C LYS A 237 6.55 -12.83 -35.48
N LYS A 238 5.93 -11.66 -35.69
CA LYS A 238 6.07 -10.47 -34.83
C LYS A 238 5.86 -10.89 -33.37
N VAL A 239 6.94 -10.95 -32.58
CA VAL A 239 6.88 -11.19 -31.14
C VAL A 239 6.50 -9.86 -30.48
N PRO A 240 5.39 -9.78 -29.72
CA PRO A 240 5.08 -8.60 -28.91
C PRO A 240 6.20 -8.38 -27.89
N SER A 241 6.59 -7.13 -27.60
CA SER A 241 7.59 -6.83 -26.56
C SER A 241 7.19 -7.45 -25.22
N GLN A 242 8.14 -7.88 -24.39
CA GLN A 242 7.87 -8.51 -23.08
C GLN A 242 6.96 -7.63 -22.19
N ASP A 243 7.09 -6.31 -22.31
CA ASP A 243 6.23 -5.31 -21.64
C ASP A 243 4.75 -5.43 -22.04
N SER A 244 4.46 -5.61 -23.33
CA SER A 244 3.09 -5.79 -23.83
C SER A 244 2.46 -7.12 -23.34
N VAL A 245 3.30 -8.14 -23.13
CA VAL A 245 2.87 -9.44 -22.60
C VAL A 245 2.60 -9.37 -21.10
N ALA A 246 3.44 -8.67 -20.33
CA ALA A 246 3.24 -8.48 -18.89
C ALA A 246 1.97 -7.67 -18.59
N VAL A 247 1.71 -6.60 -19.34
CA VAL A 247 0.49 -5.79 -19.22
C VAL A 247 -0.75 -6.63 -19.53
N LYS A 248 -0.71 -7.41 -20.62
CA LYS A 248 -1.82 -8.31 -20.98
C LYS A 248 -2.09 -9.34 -19.89
N ARG A 249 -1.04 -9.95 -19.31
CA ARG A 249 -1.18 -10.92 -18.21
C ARG A 249 -1.82 -10.32 -16.97
N ARG A 250 -1.43 -9.10 -16.57
CA ARG A 250 -2.05 -8.38 -15.43
C ARG A 250 -3.51 -8.05 -15.71
N ALA A 251 -3.83 -7.59 -16.91
CA ALA A 251 -5.21 -7.31 -17.32
C ALA A 251 -6.08 -8.58 -17.33
N GLU A 252 -5.56 -9.70 -17.83
CA GLU A 252 -6.23 -11.01 -17.80
C GLU A 252 -6.48 -11.47 -16.36
N GLU A 253 -5.51 -11.28 -15.46
CA GLU A 253 -5.63 -11.66 -14.06
C GLU A 253 -6.66 -10.79 -13.31
N MET A 254 -6.68 -9.48 -13.57
CA MET A 254 -7.71 -8.56 -13.07
C MET A 254 -9.10 -8.91 -13.60
N GLN A 255 -9.21 -9.23 -14.89
CA GLN A 255 -10.48 -9.65 -15.47
C GLN A 255 -10.96 -10.97 -14.87
N TRP A 256 -10.03 -11.90 -14.62
CA TRP A 256 -10.34 -13.14 -13.91
C TRP A 256 -10.87 -12.87 -12.51
N LEU A 257 -10.21 -12.02 -11.71
CA LEU A 257 -10.65 -11.65 -10.37
C LEU A 257 -12.07 -11.07 -10.38
N LYS A 258 -12.32 -10.09 -11.26
CA LYS A 258 -13.66 -9.49 -11.43
C LYS A 258 -14.73 -10.50 -11.81
N ASN A 259 -14.42 -11.43 -12.71
CA ASN A 259 -15.36 -12.48 -13.11
C ASN A 259 -15.60 -13.47 -11.97
N MET A 260 -14.55 -13.84 -11.24
CA MET A 260 -14.64 -14.75 -10.10
C MET A 260 -15.49 -14.16 -8.97
N VAL A 261 -15.25 -12.90 -8.58
CA VAL A 261 -16.05 -12.22 -7.54
C VAL A 261 -17.53 -12.18 -7.90
N LYS A 262 -17.89 -11.96 -9.17
CA LYS A 262 -19.29 -12.00 -9.64
C LYS A 262 -19.97 -13.35 -9.47
N THR A 263 -19.21 -14.45 -9.34
CA THR A 263 -19.77 -15.79 -9.10
C THR A 263 -20.02 -16.09 -7.63
N ILE A 264 -19.50 -15.26 -6.72
CA ILE A 264 -19.57 -15.49 -5.27
C ILE A 264 -20.92 -14.98 -4.75
N PRO A 265 -21.67 -15.77 -3.96
CA PRO A 265 -22.91 -15.31 -3.36
C PRO A 265 -22.70 -14.08 -2.47
N ALA A 266 -23.64 -13.13 -2.51
CA ALA A 266 -23.57 -11.89 -1.70
C ALA A 266 -23.46 -12.15 -0.18
N THR A 267 -23.98 -13.28 0.30
CA THR A 267 -23.85 -13.68 1.72
C THR A 267 -22.46 -14.18 2.09
N VAL A 268 -21.66 -14.59 1.10
CA VAL A 268 -20.31 -15.15 1.29
C VAL A 268 -19.25 -14.08 1.06
N ILE A 269 -19.44 -13.20 0.05
CA ILE A 269 -18.45 -12.17 -0.30
C ILE A 269 -18.10 -11.24 0.87
N SER A 270 -19.07 -10.97 1.76
CA SER A 270 -18.85 -10.16 2.97
C SER A 270 -18.00 -10.83 4.04
N SER A 271 -17.73 -12.13 3.90
CA SER A 271 -16.93 -12.93 4.83
C SER A 271 -15.58 -13.33 4.25
N LEU A 272 -15.34 -13.11 2.95
CA LEU A 272 -14.06 -13.41 2.33
C LEU A 272 -13.06 -12.31 2.61
N VAL A 273 -11.87 -12.71 3.06
CA VAL A 273 -10.77 -11.83 3.41
C VAL A 273 -9.61 -12.15 2.48
N ALA A 274 -9.28 -11.22 1.59
CA ALA A 274 -8.10 -11.37 0.73
C ALA A 274 -6.83 -11.22 1.58
N HIS A 275 -6.13 -12.33 1.80
CA HIS A 275 -4.92 -12.40 2.62
C HIS A 275 -3.84 -11.50 2.01
N ARG A 276 -3.39 -10.48 2.74
CA ARG A 276 -2.45 -9.43 2.26
C ARG A 276 -2.89 -8.71 0.99
N GLY A 277 -4.20 -8.67 0.72
CA GLY A 277 -4.81 -8.17 -0.52
C GLY A 277 -4.72 -9.17 -1.68
N PHE A 278 -5.09 -8.74 -2.89
CA PHE A 278 -4.95 -9.59 -4.08
C PHE A 278 -3.49 -9.64 -4.53
N HIS A 279 -2.69 -10.48 -3.88
CA HIS A 279 -1.25 -10.55 -4.06
C HIS A 279 -0.78 -11.81 -4.79
N CYS A 280 0.50 -11.83 -5.17
CA CYS A 280 1.18 -12.99 -5.70
C CYS A 280 1.68 -13.87 -4.54
N PRO A 281 1.17 -15.10 -4.32
CA PRO A 281 1.58 -15.94 -3.18
C PRO A 281 3.07 -16.34 -3.13
N ARG A 282 3.83 -16.01 -4.18
CA ARG A 282 5.28 -16.27 -4.29
C ARG A 282 6.10 -15.01 -4.57
N ASP A 283 5.47 -13.84 -4.60
CA ASP A 283 6.09 -12.52 -4.86
C ASP A 283 6.99 -12.41 -6.11
N ASN A 284 6.84 -13.31 -7.09
CA ASN A 284 7.80 -13.45 -8.19
C ASN A 284 7.17 -13.53 -9.59
N SER A 285 5.83 -13.46 -9.71
CA SER A 285 5.16 -13.76 -10.98
C SER A 285 4.95 -12.54 -11.89
N GLY A 286 5.04 -11.32 -11.35
CA GLY A 286 4.69 -10.07 -12.04
C GLY A 286 3.22 -9.97 -12.50
N LYS A 287 2.40 -11.02 -12.31
CA LYS A 287 0.99 -11.10 -12.72
C LYS A 287 0.04 -10.46 -11.72
N ARG A 288 0.34 -10.60 -10.44
CA ARG A 288 -0.36 -9.98 -9.32
C ARG A 288 0.58 -9.01 -8.58
N PRO A 289 0.04 -7.99 -7.90
CA PRO A 289 0.77 -7.16 -6.95
C PRO A 289 1.59 -7.95 -5.91
N LEU A 290 2.57 -7.30 -5.29
CA LEU A 290 3.23 -7.82 -4.08
C LEU A 290 2.25 -7.82 -2.90
N GLU A 291 2.49 -8.70 -1.93
CA GLU A 291 1.75 -8.71 -0.67
C GLU A 291 1.81 -7.34 0.04
N ASN A 292 0.78 -7.05 0.85
CA ASN A 292 0.74 -5.86 1.70
C ASN A 292 0.97 -4.53 0.96
N SER A 293 0.66 -4.49 -0.33
CA SER A 293 0.83 -3.32 -1.19
C SER A 293 -0.49 -2.61 -1.47
N LEU A 294 -0.46 -1.29 -1.66
CA LEU A 294 -1.65 -0.52 -2.05
C LEU A 294 -2.33 -1.11 -3.30
N SER A 295 -1.57 -1.57 -4.28
CA SER A 295 -2.13 -2.17 -5.49
C SER A 295 -2.79 -3.52 -5.23
N ALA A 296 -2.33 -4.33 -4.27
CA ALA A 296 -3.01 -5.57 -3.87
C ALA A 296 -4.40 -5.28 -3.28
N PHE A 297 -4.48 -4.30 -2.38
CA PHE A 297 -5.75 -3.91 -1.73
C PHE A 297 -6.70 -3.24 -2.70
N GLU A 298 -6.22 -2.24 -3.45
CA GLU A 298 -7.05 -1.53 -4.43
C GLU A 298 -7.58 -2.49 -5.51
N SER A 299 -6.79 -3.49 -5.94
CA SER A 299 -7.23 -4.51 -6.89
C SER A 299 -8.35 -5.39 -6.33
N ALA A 300 -8.24 -5.80 -5.06
CA ALA A 300 -9.26 -6.61 -4.39
C ALA A 300 -10.57 -5.83 -4.23
N TRP A 301 -10.51 -4.65 -3.62
CA TRP A 301 -11.69 -3.83 -3.36
C TRP A 301 -12.37 -3.35 -4.65
N ALA A 302 -11.61 -2.85 -5.63
CA ALA A 302 -12.18 -2.41 -6.91
C ALA A 302 -12.76 -3.58 -7.74
N SER A 303 -12.48 -4.82 -7.37
CA SER A 303 -13.08 -6.02 -7.99
C SER A 303 -14.32 -6.52 -7.26
N GLY A 304 -14.69 -5.91 -6.12
CA GLY A 304 -15.89 -6.22 -5.35
C GLY A 304 -15.68 -7.05 -4.09
N LEU A 305 -14.43 -7.32 -3.68
CA LEU A 305 -14.14 -7.87 -2.36
C LEU A 305 -14.31 -6.78 -1.29
N HIS A 306 -14.77 -7.14 -0.11
CA HIS A 306 -15.00 -6.19 0.97
C HIS A 306 -13.81 -6.12 1.93
N LEU A 307 -13.24 -7.28 2.27
CA LEU A 307 -12.22 -7.39 3.30
C LEU A 307 -10.88 -7.77 2.70
N CYS A 308 -9.83 -7.10 3.14
CA CYS A 308 -8.44 -7.52 2.95
C CYS A 308 -7.78 -7.64 4.31
N GLU A 309 -6.94 -8.65 4.49
CA GLU A 309 -6.08 -8.74 5.66
C GLU A 309 -4.76 -7.99 5.38
N CYS A 310 -4.15 -7.42 6.41
CA CYS A 310 -2.80 -6.87 6.34
C CYS A 310 -2.03 -7.04 7.65
N ASP A 311 -0.72 -7.17 7.52
CA ASP A 311 0.21 -7.20 8.65
C ASP A 311 0.77 -5.80 8.93
N VAL A 312 0.81 -5.41 10.20
CA VAL A 312 1.32 -4.09 10.60
C VAL A 312 2.52 -4.18 11.53
N ALA A 313 3.46 -3.25 11.32
CA ALA A 313 4.63 -3.04 12.16
C ALA A 313 4.83 -1.54 12.44
N LEU A 314 5.58 -1.23 13.49
CA LEU A 314 5.87 0.13 13.91
C LEU A 314 7.30 0.52 13.51
N THR A 315 7.46 1.68 12.89
CA THR A 315 8.78 2.27 12.64
C THR A 315 9.38 2.86 13.92
N LYS A 316 10.69 3.13 13.91
CA LYS A 316 11.42 3.80 15.00
C LYS A 316 10.83 5.14 15.41
N ASP A 317 10.23 5.86 14.47
CA ASP A 317 9.54 7.15 14.64
C ASP A 317 8.01 7.00 14.71
N GLU A 318 7.54 5.83 15.16
CA GLU A 318 6.16 5.49 15.50
C GLU A 318 5.15 5.67 14.35
N GLN A 319 5.57 5.42 13.11
CA GLN A 319 4.65 5.34 11.98
C GLN A 319 4.24 3.88 11.75
N ILE A 320 2.94 3.65 11.53
CA ILE A 320 2.43 2.31 11.24
C ILE A 320 2.59 2.03 9.75
N VAL A 321 3.41 1.04 9.44
CA VAL A 321 3.67 0.55 8.07
C VAL A 321 3.16 -0.87 7.92
N LEU A 322 2.92 -1.27 6.68
CA LEU A 322 2.52 -2.64 6.38
C LEU A 322 3.77 -3.51 6.14
N ALA A 323 3.91 -4.56 6.93
CA ALA A 323 5.04 -5.48 6.88
C ALA A 323 4.68 -6.81 7.54
N HIS A 324 4.88 -7.91 6.80
CA HIS A 324 4.70 -9.26 7.33
C HIS A 324 5.94 -9.78 8.05
N ASP A 325 7.10 -9.64 7.40
CA ASP A 325 8.39 -10.10 7.93
C ASP A 325 8.96 -9.08 8.92
N GLU A 326 9.98 -9.47 9.70
CA GLU A 326 10.66 -8.54 10.62
C GLU A 326 11.39 -7.41 9.88
N ASP A 327 11.75 -7.64 8.62
CA ASP A 327 12.47 -6.72 7.73
C ASP A 327 11.84 -6.73 6.31
N PHE A 328 12.46 -6.02 5.37
CA PHE A 328 11.97 -5.95 3.99
C PHE A 328 12.83 -6.72 2.99
N ALA A 329 13.83 -7.51 3.41
CA ALA A 329 14.82 -8.11 2.52
C ALA A 329 14.16 -8.95 1.41
N ARG A 330 13.13 -9.74 1.74
CA ARG A 330 12.39 -10.56 0.76
C ARG A 330 11.68 -9.73 -0.31
N LEU A 331 11.09 -8.60 0.06
CA LEU A 331 10.24 -7.77 -0.82
C LEU A 331 11.01 -6.61 -1.48
N ALA A 332 12.12 -6.20 -0.89
CA ALA A 332 12.97 -5.13 -1.37
C ALA A 332 13.54 -5.48 -2.75
N LEU A 333 13.68 -4.43 -3.56
CA LEU A 333 14.37 -4.48 -4.85
C LEU A 333 15.84 -4.84 -4.62
N ASP A 334 16.51 -4.21 -3.64
CA ASP A 334 17.86 -4.56 -3.22
C ASP A 334 17.80 -5.27 -1.85
N PRO A 335 17.80 -6.63 -1.83
CA PRO A 335 17.71 -7.43 -0.61
C PRO A 335 19.01 -7.36 0.22
N ASN A 336 20.12 -6.87 -0.34
CA ASN A 336 21.39 -6.74 0.35
C ASN A 336 21.62 -5.32 0.90
N SER A 337 20.71 -4.39 0.59
CA SER A 337 20.79 -3.04 1.13
C SER A 337 20.71 -3.05 2.65
N GLN A 338 21.51 -2.20 3.29
CA GLN A 338 21.52 -2.07 4.75
C GLN A 338 20.13 -1.78 5.32
N SER A 339 19.30 -1.02 4.60
CA SER A 339 17.95 -0.69 5.08
C SER A 339 16.97 -1.85 4.94
N SER A 340 17.11 -2.70 3.93
CA SER A 340 16.19 -3.84 3.72
C SER A 340 16.35 -4.95 4.77
N ASN A 341 17.56 -5.13 5.31
CA ASN A 341 17.89 -6.15 6.33
C ASN A 341 17.75 -5.66 7.77
N LYS A 342 17.38 -4.40 7.97
CA LYS A 342 17.10 -3.87 9.32
C LYS A 342 15.68 -4.21 9.69
N LYS A 343 15.47 -4.50 10.98
CA LYS A 343 14.13 -4.64 11.53
C LYS A 343 13.32 -3.37 11.26
N VAL A 344 12.03 -3.54 10.96
CA VAL A 344 11.13 -2.39 10.72
C VAL A 344 11.16 -1.40 11.90
N SER A 345 11.21 -1.91 13.13
CA SER A 345 11.31 -1.12 14.37
C SER A 345 12.58 -0.27 14.49
N ASP A 346 13.64 -0.59 13.73
CA ASP A 346 14.90 0.15 13.74
C ASP A 346 14.98 1.21 12.62
N LEU A 347 14.02 1.20 11.70
CA LEU A 347 13.94 2.11 10.57
C LEU A 347 13.04 3.30 10.88
N THR A 348 13.45 4.50 10.49
CA THR A 348 12.58 5.68 10.45
C THR A 348 11.73 5.69 9.19
N MET A 349 10.63 6.43 9.19
CA MET A 349 9.79 6.57 7.99
C MET A 349 10.56 7.13 6.79
N ARG A 350 11.58 7.97 7.03
CA ARG A 350 12.47 8.46 5.97
C ARG A 350 13.26 7.33 5.32
N GLU A 351 13.78 6.39 6.11
CA GLU A 351 14.49 5.22 5.61
C GLU A 351 13.52 4.27 4.88
N ILE A 352 12.32 4.06 5.44
CA ILE A 352 11.24 3.29 4.79
C ILE A 352 10.86 3.87 3.42
N ILE A 353 10.70 5.19 3.31
CA ILE A 353 10.40 5.86 2.02
C ILE A 353 11.53 5.69 1.01
N SER A 354 12.75 5.44 1.47
CA SER A 354 13.92 5.21 0.63
C SER A 354 14.01 3.75 0.16
N LEU A 355 13.30 2.82 0.82
CA LEU A 355 13.14 1.45 0.36
C LEU A 355 12.26 1.41 -0.89
N THR A 356 12.67 0.59 -1.85
CA THR A 356 11.90 0.29 -3.05
C THR A 356 11.69 -1.21 -3.07
N PHE A 357 10.46 -1.65 -3.26
CA PHE A 357 10.12 -3.07 -3.46
C PHE A 357 10.39 -3.51 -4.90
N LYS A 358 10.39 -4.83 -5.13
CA LYS A 358 10.49 -5.46 -6.47
C LYS A 358 9.40 -5.01 -7.46
N SER A 359 8.34 -4.37 -6.96
CA SER A 359 7.25 -3.79 -7.74
C SER A 359 7.49 -2.32 -8.15
N GLY A 360 8.55 -1.69 -7.66
CA GLY A 360 8.79 -0.25 -7.74
C GLY A 360 8.02 0.58 -6.71
N SER A 361 7.10 -0.04 -5.96
CA SER A 361 6.38 0.62 -4.87
C SER A 361 7.24 0.69 -3.60
N ARG A 362 6.70 1.36 -2.58
CA ARG A 362 7.32 1.47 -1.25
C ARG A 362 6.44 0.74 -0.23
N PRO A 363 6.98 0.38 0.96
CA PRO A 363 6.15 -0.05 2.08
C PRO A 363 5.01 0.96 2.33
N PRO A 364 3.74 0.56 2.26
CA PRO A 364 2.63 1.48 2.50
C PRO A 364 2.54 1.89 3.97
N LEU A 365 2.11 3.12 4.22
CA LEU A 365 1.56 3.50 5.53
C LEU A 365 0.15 2.95 5.67
N LEU A 366 -0.20 2.51 6.88
CA LEU A 366 -1.57 2.08 7.18
C LEU A 366 -2.60 3.16 6.87
N VAL A 367 -2.32 4.42 7.24
CA VAL A 367 -3.25 5.54 7.00
C VAL A 367 -3.53 5.74 5.50
N ASP A 368 -2.57 5.48 4.62
CA ASP A 368 -2.76 5.61 3.18
C ASP A 368 -3.63 4.50 2.61
N VAL A 369 -3.53 3.30 3.18
CA VAL A 369 -4.38 2.15 2.82
C VAL A 369 -5.82 2.36 3.32
N LEU A 370 -6.01 2.82 4.57
CA LEU A 370 -7.34 3.14 5.12
C LEU A 370 -8.04 4.25 4.33
N ARG A 371 -7.32 5.31 3.95
CA ARG A 371 -7.84 6.36 3.06
C ARG A 371 -8.19 5.82 1.68
N SER A 372 -7.49 4.81 1.21
CA SER A 372 -7.80 4.16 -0.06
C SER A 372 -9.08 3.33 0.05
N ALA A 373 -9.24 2.58 1.13
CA ALA A 373 -10.47 1.84 1.43
C ALA A 373 -11.68 2.79 1.44
N ASP A 374 -11.58 3.90 2.18
CA ASP A 374 -12.64 4.91 2.29
C ASP A 374 -13.02 5.53 0.93
N ALA A 375 -12.03 5.78 0.08
CA ALA A 375 -12.26 6.32 -1.27
C ALA A 375 -12.82 5.30 -2.27
N ILE A 376 -12.60 4.01 -2.08
CA ILE A 376 -13.05 2.96 -3.01
C ILE A 376 -14.50 2.56 -2.73
N GLY A 377 -14.87 2.40 -1.47
CA GLY A 377 -16.24 2.05 -1.14
C GLY A 377 -16.49 1.86 0.35
N GLU A 378 -17.74 2.08 0.75
CA GLU A 378 -18.17 2.00 2.15
C GLU A 378 -18.02 0.59 2.76
N SER A 379 -17.93 -0.44 1.92
CA SER A 379 -17.71 -1.84 2.35
C SER A 379 -16.24 -2.26 2.35
N SER A 380 -15.32 -1.40 1.90
CA SER A 380 -13.88 -1.69 1.89
C SER A 380 -13.31 -1.53 3.30
N GLN A 381 -12.83 -2.63 3.88
CA GLN A 381 -12.27 -2.66 5.23
C GLN A 381 -11.02 -3.54 5.30
N LEU A 382 -10.17 -3.27 6.29
CA LEU A 382 -9.02 -4.08 6.66
C LEU A 382 -9.33 -4.99 7.85
N VAL A 383 -8.74 -6.19 7.81
CA VAL A 383 -8.48 -7.06 8.95
C VAL A 383 -7.00 -6.88 9.29
N ILE A 384 -6.68 -6.27 10.43
CA ILE A 384 -5.31 -5.91 10.78
C ILE A 384 -4.71 -6.98 11.70
N GLU A 385 -3.62 -7.62 11.27
CA GLU A 385 -2.82 -8.49 12.13
C GLU A 385 -1.67 -7.72 12.79
N ILE A 386 -1.63 -7.72 14.12
CA ILE A 386 -0.46 -7.28 14.89
C ILE A 386 0.44 -8.50 15.10
N LYS A 387 1.58 -8.55 14.42
CA LYS A 387 2.55 -9.64 14.60
C LYS A 387 3.12 -9.65 16.03
N PRO A 388 3.38 -10.83 16.61
CA PRO A 388 4.10 -10.94 17.88
C PRO A 388 5.39 -10.10 17.88
N GLY A 389 5.68 -9.43 19.00
CA GLY A 389 6.81 -8.50 19.10
C GLY A 389 6.53 -7.07 18.62
N ASN A 390 5.34 -6.76 18.11
CA ASN A 390 4.91 -5.41 17.69
C ASN A 390 3.78 -4.85 18.57
N GLN A 391 3.85 -5.08 19.88
CA GLN A 391 2.73 -4.84 20.81
C GLN A 391 2.38 -3.35 20.91
N GLU A 392 3.35 -2.47 20.72
CA GLU A 392 3.24 -1.00 20.70
C GLU A 392 2.37 -0.48 19.54
N VAL A 393 2.11 -1.31 18.52
CA VAL A 393 1.17 -0.98 17.45
C VAL A 393 -0.23 -0.76 18.00
N ALA A 394 -0.61 -1.41 19.11
CA ALA A 394 -1.90 -1.21 19.74
C ALA A 394 -2.12 0.27 20.14
N GLU A 395 -1.18 0.90 20.85
CA GLU A 395 -1.29 2.33 21.16
C GLU A 395 -1.19 3.21 19.92
N ALA A 396 -0.36 2.84 18.95
CA ALA A 396 -0.20 3.60 17.72
C ALA A 396 -1.52 3.65 16.91
N LEU A 397 -2.24 2.52 16.83
CA LEU A 397 -3.56 2.44 16.20
C LEU A 397 -4.56 3.36 16.90
N ILE A 398 -4.57 3.39 18.23
CA ILE A 398 -5.46 4.27 19.00
C ILE A 398 -5.12 5.74 18.76
N ARG A 399 -3.84 6.10 18.66
CA ARG A 399 -3.42 7.46 18.26
C ARG A 399 -3.92 7.80 16.86
N LEU A 400 -3.78 6.87 15.90
CA LEU A 400 -4.28 7.05 14.54
C LEU A 400 -5.80 7.25 14.53
N PHE A 401 -6.56 6.44 15.26
CA PHE A 401 -8.01 6.52 15.35
C PHE A 401 -8.51 7.81 16.03
N ARG A 402 -7.77 8.35 17.00
CA ARG A 402 -8.07 9.69 17.55
C ARG A 402 -7.87 10.80 16.52
N ILE A 403 -6.83 10.69 15.69
CA ILE A 403 -6.50 11.70 14.67
C ILE A 403 -7.46 11.61 13.48
N TYR A 404 -7.85 10.40 13.10
CA TYR A 404 -8.72 10.12 11.95
C TYR A 404 -9.91 9.22 12.34
N PRO A 405 -10.88 9.71 13.14
CA PRO A 405 -12.03 8.91 13.56
C PRO A 405 -12.86 8.35 12.41
N GLU A 406 -12.90 9.06 11.28
CA GLU A 406 -13.60 8.65 10.06
C GLU A 406 -13.01 7.37 9.43
N LEU A 407 -11.76 7.02 9.73
CA LEU A 407 -11.10 5.84 9.19
C LEU A 407 -11.30 4.58 10.06
N ILE A 408 -11.91 4.71 11.24
CA ILE A 408 -12.09 3.57 12.16
C ILE A 408 -12.98 2.50 11.54
N GLU A 409 -14.05 2.90 10.87
CA GLU A 409 -14.96 1.95 10.21
C GLU A 409 -14.32 1.26 8.98
N ARG A 410 -13.12 1.70 8.57
CA ARG A 410 -12.30 0.98 7.57
C ARG A 410 -11.47 -0.14 8.18
N VAL A 411 -11.60 -0.40 9.48
CA VAL A 411 -11.00 -1.54 10.17
C VAL A 411 -12.11 -2.42 10.73
N ALA A 412 -12.29 -3.59 10.13
CA ALA A 412 -13.30 -4.56 10.56
C ALA A 412 -12.85 -5.32 11.80
N VAL A 413 -11.58 -5.74 11.82
CA VAL A 413 -10.99 -6.61 12.84
C VAL A 413 -9.56 -6.17 13.12
N VAL A 414 -9.14 -6.26 14.38
CA VAL A 414 -7.73 -6.34 14.81
C VAL A 414 -7.51 -7.72 15.41
N MET A 415 -6.44 -8.40 14.99
CA MET A 415 -6.11 -9.76 15.44
C MET A 415 -4.62 -9.94 15.71
N SER A 416 -4.28 -10.94 16.52
CA SER A 416 -2.89 -11.35 16.82
C SER A 416 -2.89 -12.75 17.42
N PHE A 417 -1.77 -13.46 17.30
CA PHE A 417 -1.52 -14.67 18.09
C PHE A 417 -1.25 -14.33 19.57
N ASP A 418 -0.74 -13.13 19.87
CA ASP A 418 -0.37 -12.75 21.24
C ASP A 418 -1.59 -12.33 22.08
N LEU A 419 -2.00 -13.22 23.00
CA LEU A 419 -3.17 -13.03 23.86
C LEU A 419 -3.11 -11.74 24.68
N TYR A 420 -1.92 -11.39 25.20
CA TYR A 420 -1.71 -10.17 25.96
C TYR A 420 -1.99 -8.92 25.11
N THR A 421 -1.49 -8.89 23.87
CA THR A 421 -1.74 -7.80 22.91
C THR A 421 -3.23 -7.68 22.60
N MET A 422 -3.96 -8.78 22.47
CA MET A 422 -5.40 -8.74 22.20
C MET A 422 -6.21 -8.16 23.35
N HIS A 423 -5.94 -8.57 24.60
CA HIS A 423 -6.60 -7.96 25.75
C HIS A 423 -6.25 -6.48 25.93
N ARG A 424 -4.98 -6.11 25.69
CA ARG A 424 -4.54 -4.72 25.70
C ARG A 424 -5.26 -3.89 24.63
N MET A 425 -5.36 -4.40 23.40
CA MET A 425 -6.08 -3.74 22.31
C MET A 425 -7.56 -3.55 22.66
N LYS A 426 -8.21 -4.57 23.23
CA LYS A 426 -9.62 -4.49 23.62
C LYS A 426 -9.86 -3.41 24.68
N ALA A 427 -9.04 -3.38 25.74
CA ALA A 427 -9.15 -2.35 26.78
C ALA A 427 -8.96 -0.93 26.21
N LEU A 428 -8.01 -0.76 25.28
CA LEU A 428 -7.77 0.52 24.62
C LEU A 428 -8.94 0.96 23.73
N LEU A 429 -9.54 0.04 22.96
CA LEU A 429 -10.71 0.33 22.11
C LEU A 429 -11.94 0.67 22.95
N ASP A 430 -12.18 -0.03 24.05
CA ASP A 430 -13.29 0.26 24.95
C ASP A 430 -13.12 1.65 25.60
N GLY A 431 -11.89 2.01 25.97
CA GLY A 431 -11.53 3.34 26.44
C GLY A 431 -11.80 4.43 25.41
N LEU A 432 -11.41 4.21 24.15
CA LEU A 432 -11.65 5.13 23.04
C LEU A 432 -13.15 5.26 22.72
N ALA A 433 -13.90 4.15 22.73
CA ALA A 433 -15.35 4.17 22.53
C ALA A 433 -16.07 4.98 23.60
N ALA A 434 -15.65 4.83 24.86
CA ALA A 434 -16.19 5.63 25.96
C ALA A 434 -15.82 7.13 25.83
N GLU A 435 -14.62 7.44 25.35
CA GLU A 435 -14.19 8.81 25.02
C GLU A 435 -15.10 9.44 23.96
N PHE A 436 -15.33 8.73 22.86
CA PHE A 436 -16.14 9.20 21.74
C PHE A 436 -17.61 9.36 22.09
N LYS A 437 -18.19 8.42 22.85
CA LYS A 437 -19.56 8.55 23.38
C LYS A 437 -19.73 9.79 24.24
N ARG A 438 -18.75 10.13 25.10
CA ARG A 438 -18.79 11.35 25.91
C ARG A 438 -18.67 12.61 25.06
N ALA A 439 -17.82 12.60 24.04
CA ALA A 439 -17.61 13.74 23.15
C ALA A 439 -18.80 13.99 22.21
N GLY A 440 -19.50 12.94 21.76
CA GLY A 440 -20.68 13.03 20.90
C GLY A 440 -22.00 13.28 21.62
N ALA A 441 -22.03 13.26 22.96
CA ALA A 441 -23.25 13.52 23.72
C ALA A 441 -23.69 14.99 23.59
N PRO A 442 -25.01 15.28 23.51
CA PRO A 442 -25.51 16.66 23.47
C PRO A 442 -25.01 17.45 24.70
N LYS A 443 -24.25 18.52 24.48
CA LYS A 443 -23.91 19.45 25.56
C LYS A 443 -25.21 20.12 26.04
N LEU A 444 -25.62 19.85 27.29
CA LEU A 444 -26.64 20.65 27.97
C LEU A 444 -26.22 22.13 27.93
N PRO A 445 -27.10 23.07 27.56
CA PRO A 445 -26.75 24.49 27.52
C PRO A 445 -26.35 24.93 28.93
N ARG A 446 -25.10 25.36 29.09
CA ARG A 446 -24.67 26.06 30.31
C ARG A 446 -25.08 27.54 30.16
N PRO A 447 -25.74 28.15 31.17
CA PRO A 447 -26.21 29.53 31.07
C PRO A 447 -25.11 30.57 30.85
N ASP A 448 -23.87 30.30 31.28
CA ASP A 448 -22.82 31.31 31.32
C ASP A 448 -21.44 30.75 30.95
N SER A 449 -21.10 30.72 29.66
CA SER A 449 -19.68 30.64 29.23
C SER A 449 -19.52 30.88 27.72
N PRO A 450 -18.60 31.78 27.29
CA PRO A 450 -18.27 31.95 25.88
C PRO A 450 -17.30 30.85 25.45
N ASP A 451 -17.84 29.67 25.11
CA ASP A 451 -17.03 28.54 24.67
C ASP A 451 -16.52 28.79 23.24
N ARG A 452 -15.20 29.01 23.10
CA ARG A 452 -14.51 28.87 21.81
C ARG A 452 -14.46 27.39 21.46
N ALA A 453 -15.49 26.90 20.78
CA ALA A 453 -15.44 25.60 20.12
C ALA A 453 -14.33 25.63 19.07
N GLN A 454 -13.30 24.82 19.26
CA GLN A 454 -12.49 24.37 18.13
C GLN A 454 -13.38 23.43 17.33
N ASP A 455 -13.97 23.96 16.27
CA ASP A 455 -14.72 23.16 15.30
C ASP A 455 -13.74 22.17 14.65
N PHE A 456 -13.76 20.94 15.13
CA PHE A 456 -13.28 19.80 14.35
C PHE A 456 -14.14 19.77 13.08
N HIS A 457 -13.58 20.24 11.95
CA HIS A 457 -14.15 19.97 10.64
C HIS A 457 -14.03 18.45 10.37
N SER A 458 -14.95 17.67 10.93
CA SER A 458 -15.03 16.24 10.65
C SER A 458 -15.65 16.05 9.28
N GLY A 459 -14.86 15.61 8.30
CA GLY A 459 -15.39 15.01 7.07
C GLY A 459 -16.09 13.66 7.30
N SER A 460 -16.27 13.24 8.55
CA SER A 460 -16.95 12.00 8.92
C SER A 460 -18.46 12.12 8.67
N LYS A 461 -19.02 11.20 7.87
CA LYS A 461 -20.47 11.08 7.66
C LYS A 461 -21.19 10.59 8.93
N VAL A 462 -20.47 10.01 9.90
CA VAL A 462 -21.00 9.40 11.12
C VAL A 462 -20.67 10.27 12.34
N PRO A 463 -21.65 10.60 13.20
CA PRO A 463 -21.40 11.27 14.48
C PRO A 463 -20.42 10.48 15.34
N LEU A 464 -19.52 11.18 16.03
CA LEU A 464 -18.42 10.55 16.78
C LEU A 464 -18.91 9.50 17.80
N GLY A 465 -20.08 9.70 18.42
CA GLY A 465 -20.67 8.78 19.38
C GLY A 465 -21.20 7.46 18.80
N ASP A 466 -21.39 7.40 17.48
CA ASP A 466 -21.96 6.25 16.76
C ASP A 466 -20.90 5.44 15.99
N VAL A 467 -19.64 5.87 16.02
CA VAL A 467 -18.54 5.19 15.32
C VAL A 467 -18.40 3.75 15.82
N LYS A 468 -18.48 2.80 14.89
CA LYS A 468 -18.32 1.38 15.19
C LYS A 468 -16.84 1.03 15.36
N MET A 469 -16.47 0.57 16.56
CA MET A 469 -15.11 0.10 16.82
C MET A 469 -14.81 -1.23 16.10
N PRO A 470 -13.53 -1.48 15.76
CA PRO A 470 -13.10 -2.77 15.24
C PRO A 470 -13.35 -3.90 16.23
N GLN A 471 -13.61 -5.10 15.71
CA GLN A 471 -13.65 -6.30 16.54
C GLN A 471 -12.23 -6.75 16.91
N VAL A 472 -12.05 -7.37 18.06
CA VAL A 472 -10.76 -7.92 18.51
C VAL A 472 -10.83 -9.44 18.55
N LEU A 473 -10.08 -10.11 17.67
CA LEU A 473 -10.09 -11.57 17.53
C LEU A 473 -8.72 -12.17 17.84
N LEU A 474 -8.70 -13.27 18.59
CA LEU A 474 -7.48 -14.00 18.94
C LEU A 474 -7.15 -15.08 17.90
N LEU A 475 -5.96 -15.02 17.28
CA LEU A 475 -5.48 -16.07 16.38
C LEU A 475 -5.05 -17.31 17.17
N THR A 476 -5.36 -18.48 16.62
CA THR A 476 -5.03 -19.79 17.19
C THR A 476 -4.38 -20.70 16.15
N VAL A 477 -3.65 -21.71 16.61
CA VAL A 477 -3.04 -22.75 15.78
C VAL A 477 -3.79 -24.08 15.97
N ALA A 478 -3.73 -24.94 14.97
CA ALA A 478 -4.34 -26.27 14.98
C ALA A 478 -3.29 -27.40 15.10
N LYS A 479 -2.02 -27.04 15.34
CA LYS A 479 -0.90 -27.94 15.63
C LYS A 479 -0.29 -27.54 16.97
N GLU A 480 0.58 -28.39 17.51
CA GLU A 480 1.32 -28.09 18.74
C GLU A 480 2.06 -26.74 18.61
N PRO A 481 1.92 -25.82 19.58
CA PRO A 481 2.54 -24.50 19.54
C PRO A 481 4.05 -24.57 19.29
N GLN A 482 4.52 -23.87 18.27
CA GLN A 482 5.93 -23.69 17.95
C GLN A 482 6.53 -22.43 18.60
N ALA A 483 5.66 -21.52 19.06
CA ALA A 483 6.05 -20.33 19.80
C ALA A 483 5.23 -20.15 21.09
N HIS A 484 5.82 -19.47 22.07
CA HIS A 484 5.23 -19.28 23.40
C HIS A 484 3.94 -18.44 23.41
N PHE A 485 3.71 -17.65 22.36
CA PHE A 485 2.50 -16.85 22.19
C PHE A 485 1.39 -17.61 21.46
N GLU A 486 1.66 -18.78 20.88
CA GLU A 486 0.65 -19.52 20.13
C GLU A 486 -0.28 -20.30 21.07
N LEU A 487 -1.58 -20.17 20.84
CA LEU A 487 -2.60 -20.93 21.53
C LEU A 487 -3.19 -21.99 20.61
N TRP A 488 -3.04 -23.24 21.01
CA TRP A 488 -3.52 -24.39 20.26
C TRP A 488 -4.93 -24.77 20.68
N VAL A 489 -5.81 -25.04 19.71
CA VAL A 489 -7.15 -25.56 19.95
C VAL A 489 -7.50 -26.66 18.96
N ASP A 490 -8.20 -27.69 19.45
CA ASP A 490 -8.71 -28.78 18.63
C ASP A 490 -10.17 -28.50 18.23
N VAL A 491 -10.55 -28.83 17.00
CA VAL A 491 -11.94 -28.71 16.53
C VAL A 491 -12.89 -29.63 17.29
N ALA A 492 -12.38 -30.70 17.90
CA ALA A 492 -13.15 -31.58 18.77
C ALA A 492 -13.48 -30.92 20.13
N ASP A 493 -12.69 -29.95 20.59
CA ASP A 493 -12.84 -29.33 21.90
C ASP A 493 -12.44 -27.84 21.91
N PHE A 494 -13.44 -26.98 21.87
CA PHE A 494 -13.30 -25.52 21.96
C PHE A 494 -13.43 -24.98 23.38
N THR A 495 -13.51 -25.82 24.42
CA THR A 495 -13.64 -25.35 25.81
C THR A 495 -12.50 -24.45 26.30
N PRO A 496 -11.23 -24.60 25.86
CA PRO A 496 -10.15 -23.71 26.30
C PRO A 496 -10.37 -22.23 25.94
N ILE A 497 -11.06 -21.97 24.82
CA ILE A 497 -11.29 -20.62 24.27
C ILE A 497 -11.98 -19.71 25.29
N ASP A 498 -12.89 -20.26 26.10
CA ASP A 498 -13.70 -19.49 27.05
C ASP A 498 -12.83 -18.75 28.06
N SER A 499 -11.75 -19.41 28.48
CA SER A 499 -10.78 -18.84 29.41
C SER A 499 -9.87 -17.77 28.77
N TRP A 500 -9.72 -17.80 27.44
CA TRP A 500 -8.87 -16.84 26.72
C TRP A 500 -9.62 -15.57 26.36
N LEU A 501 -10.93 -15.66 26.08
CA LEU A 501 -11.71 -14.51 25.63
C LEU A 501 -11.99 -13.49 26.75
N VAL A 502 -11.91 -13.88 28.02
CA VAL A 502 -12.24 -13.00 29.15
C VAL A 502 -11.00 -12.66 29.97
N HIS A 503 -10.74 -11.38 30.19
CA HIS A 503 -9.70 -10.90 31.11
C HIS A 503 -10.17 -9.64 31.85
N GLU A 504 -10.14 -9.69 33.18
CA GLU A 504 -10.64 -8.62 34.05
C GLU A 504 -12.09 -8.21 33.70
N SER A 505 -12.30 -6.96 33.27
CA SER A 505 -13.60 -6.42 32.86
C SER A 505 -13.79 -6.36 31.34
N HIS A 506 -12.86 -6.92 30.56
CA HIS A 506 -12.86 -6.88 29.11
C HIS A 506 -13.03 -8.28 28.52
N GLU A 507 -13.74 -8.35 27.39
CA GLU A 507 -14.00 -9.58 26.66
C GLU A 507 -13.65 -9.39 25.19
N LEU A 508 -12.87 -10.30 24.61
CA LEU A 508 -12.54 -10.29 23.18
C LEU A 508 -13.79 -10.67 22.37
N ASP A 509 -13.91 -10.12 21.16
CA ASP A 509 -15.08 -10.37 20.30
C ASP A 509 -15.09 -11.78 19.70
N GLY A 510 -13.93 -12.45 19.65
CA GLY A 510 -13.84 -13.89 19.40
C GLY A 510 -12.48 -14.41 19.00
N VAL A 511 -12.46 -15.44 18.15
CA VAL A 511 -11.26 -16.19 17.75
C VAL A 511 -11.11 -16.30 16.24
N TYR A 512 -9.88 -16.54 15.81
CA TYR A 512 -9.49 -16.82 14.43
C TYR A 512 -8.79 -18.18 14.38
N LEU A 513 -9.48 -19.20 13.86
CA LEU A 513 -9.05 -20.60 13.92
C LEU A 513 -8.18 -20.98 12.73
N GLN A 514 -7.11 -21.74 12.96
CA GLN A 514 -6.38 -22.36 11.86
C GLN A 514 -7.21 -23.51 11.28
N PHE A 515 -7.39 -23.50 9.97
CA PHE A 515 -8.18 -24.47 9.24
C PHE A 515 -7.59 -25.88 9.36
N ARG A 516 -8.48 -26.87 9.48
CA ARG A 516 -8.16 -28.29 9.33
C ARG A 516 -9.25 -28.99 8.55
N PRO A 517 -8.94 -29.98 7.71
CA PRO A 517 -9.95 -30.74 6.96
C PRO A 517 -11.06 -31.35 7.85
N HIS A 518 -10.75 -31.70 9.11
CA HIS A 518 -11.73 -32.25 10.05
C HIS A 518 -12.86 -31.25 10.42
N MET A 519 -12.63 -29.94 10.24
CA MET A 519 -13.67 -28.90 10.36
C MET A 519 -14.85 -29.12 9.41
N LEU A 520 -14.63 -29.81 8.28
CA LEU A 520 -15.66 -30.11 7.28
C LEU A 520 -16.42 -31.41 7.57
N SER A 521 -16.07 -32.12 8.64
CA SER A 521 -16.87 -33.26 9.11
C SER A 521 -18.18 -32.79 9.73
N LEU A 522 -19.18 -33.68 9.84
CA LEU A 522 -20.47 -33.34 10.47
C LEU A 522 -20.29 -32.87 11.93
N GLU A 523 -19.39 -33.53 12.67
CA GLU A 523 -19.04 -33.16 14.04
C GLU A 523 -18.28 -31.83 14.09
N GLY A 524 -17.25 -31.67 13.26
CA GLY A 524 -16.47 -30.42 13.20
C GLY A 524 -17.34 -29.21 12.87
N MET A 525 -18.23 -29.32 11.89
CA MET A 525 -19.18 -28.26 11.54
C MET A 525 -20.18 -27.99 12.67
N ALA A 526 -20.63 -29.00 13.40
CA ALA A 526 -21.51 -28.82 14.55
C ALA A 526 -20.79 -28.08 15.70
N ASN A 527 -19.53 -28.42 15.96
CA ASN A 527 -18.70 -27.76 16.97
C ASN A 527 -18.43 -26.30 16.61
N ILE A 528 -18.07 -26.02 15.34
CA ILE A 528 -17.86 -24.65 14.87
C ILE A 528 -19.17 -23.85 14.96
N ARG A 529 -20.31 -24.44 14.56
CA ARG A 529 -21.62 -23.78 14.69
C ARG A 529 -21.95 -23.45 16.15
N SER A 530 -21.65 -24.37 17.06
CA SER A 530 -21.81 -24.15 18.50
C SER A 530 -20.92 -22.99 18.98
N LEU A 531 -19.67 -22.90 18.51
CA LEU A 531 -18.77 -21.79 18.83
C LEU A 531 -19.27 -20.45 18.24
N CYS A 532 -19.67 -20.42 16.98
CA CYS A 532 -20.23 -19.25 16.30
C CYS A 532 -21.52 -18.71 16.96
N SER A 533 -22.25 -19.56 17.70
CA SER A 533 -23.47 -19.14 18.42
C SER A 533 -23.19 -18.22 19.60
N ARG A 534 -21.96 -18.22 20.12
CA ARG A 534 -21.55 -17.51 21.34
C ARG A 534 -20.41 -16.51 21.13
N THR A 535 -19.65 -16.64 20.04
CA THR A 535 -18.55 -15.73 19.74
C THR A 535 -18.35 -15.54 18.23
N LYS A 536 -17.56 -14.54 17.81
CA LYS A 536 -17.17 -14.39 16.41
C LYS A 536 -16.05 -15.36 16.08
N VAL A 537 -16.16 -15.99 14.92
CA VAL A 537 -15.16 -16.94 14.43
C VAL A 537 -14.68 -16.49 13.06
N GLY A 538 -13.37 -16.30 12.94
CA GLY A 538 -12.65 -16.26 11.68
C GLY A 538 -11.91 -17.58 11.45
N ILE A 539 -11.53 -17.86 10.20
CA ILE A 539 -10.72 -19.02 9.82
C ILE A 539 -9.57 -18.57 8.92
N TRP A 540 -8.35 -19.01 9.22
CA TRP A 540 -7.16 -18.82 8.41
C TRP A 540 -6.56 -20.18 8.03
N GLY A 541 -5.74 -20.24 6.98
CA GLY A 541 -5.18 -21.50 6.49
C GLY A 541 -3.73 -21.36 6.05
N GLU A 542 -3.05 -22.51 5.90
CA GLU A 542 -1.75 -22.63 5.25
C GLU A 542 -1.94 -22.94 3.76
N PHE A 543 -1.03 -22.47 2.91
CA PHE A 543 -1.08 -22.78 1.48
C PHE A 543 -1.19 -24.29 1.23
N GLY A 544 -2.26 -24.69 0.53
CA GLY A 544 -2.49 -26.09 0.14
C GLY A 544 -3.20 -26.96 1.18
N ASP A 545 -3.68 -26.39 2.29
CA ASP A 545 -4.47 -27.12 3.29
C ASP A 545 -5.93 -27.42 2.86
N GLY A 546 -6.38 -26.79 1.77
CA GLY A 546 -7.71 -26.95 1.18
C GLY A 546 -8.71 -25.85 1.55
N LEU A 547 -8.31 -24.82 2.30
CA LEU A 547 -9.18 -23.69 2.63
C LEU A 547 -9.55 -22.84 1.40
N ASP A 548 -8.59 -22.62 0.49
CA ASP A 548 -8.71 -21.80 -0.72
C ASP A 548 -9.60 -22.43 -1.83
N ASP A 549 -10.81 -22.86 -1.48
CA ASP A 549 -11.86 -23.37 -2.37
C ASP A 549 -13.21 -22.74 -1.99
N LEU A 550 -13.85 -22.08 -2.95
CA LEU A 550 -15.11 -21.37 -2.74
C LEU A 550 -16.22 -22.26 -2.12
N ARG A 551 -16.21 -23.58 -2.38
CA ARG A 551 -17.17 -24.52 -1.78
C ARG A 551 -16.90 -24.71 -0.30
N VAL A 552 -15.63 -24.85 0.08
CA VAL A 552 -15.21 -25.00 1.48
C VAL A 552 -15.60 -23.74 2.26
N GLU A 553 -15.26 -22.57 1.74
CA GLU A 553 -15.61 -21.31 2.41
C GLU A 553 -17.10 -21.07 2.46
N THR A 554 -17.83 -21.38 1.38
CA THR A 554 -19.30 -21.30 1.38
C THR A 554 -19.90 -22.19 2.46
N LEU A 555 -19.37 -23.40 2.66
CA LEU A 555 -19.80 -24.32 3.70
C LEU A 555 -19.54 -23.74 5.11
N LEU A 556 -18.32 -23.25 5.35
CA LEU A 556 -17.94 -22.64 6.62
C LEU A 556 -18.81 -21.41 6.96
N VAL A 557 -19.06 -20.54 5.99
CA VAL A 557 -19.86 -19.33 6.18
C VAL A 557 -21.34 -19.66 6.36
N LYS A 558 -21.93 -20.45 5.45
CA LYS A 558 -23.39 -20.68 5.44
C LYS A 558 -23.84 -21.72 6.45
N GLU A 559 -23.10 -22.82 6.58
CA GLU A 559 -23.53 -23.93 7.44
C GLU A 559 -23.00 -23.81 8.87
N CYS A 560 -21.87 -23.12 9.07
CA CYS A 560 -21.25 -23.00 10.40
C CYS A 560 -21.36 -21.58 10.99
N GLY A 561 -21.64 -20.55 10.19
CA GLY A 561 -21.77 -19.16 10.66
C GLY A 561 -20.44 -18.42 10.83
N VAL A 562 -19.36 -18.93 10.22
CA VAL A 562 -18.04 -18.27 10.21
C VAL A 562 -18.16 -16.89 9.56
N ARG A 563 -17.51 -15.89 10.16
CA ARG A 563 -17.65 -14.48 9.77
C ARG A 563 -16.54 -13.99 8.87
N TYR A 564 -15.36 -14.58 8.99
CA TYR A 564 -14.16 -14.18 8.26
C TYR A 564 -13.42 -15.43 7.78
N VAL A 565 -13.00 -15.46 6.52
CA VAL A 565 -12.19 -16.54 5.96
C VAL A 565 -11.06 -15.95 5.14
N ASN A 566 -9.80 -16.17 5.57
CA ASN A 566 -8.62 -15.71 4.85
C ASN A 566 -8.34 -16.61 3.66
N THR A 567 -8.15 -16.00 2.48
CA THR A 567 -7.82 -16.72 1.25
C THR A 567 -6.80 -15.98 0.38
N ASP A 568 -5.93 -16.75 -0.26
CA ASP A 568 -4.97 -16.29 -1.26
C ASP A 568 -5.58 -16.14 -2.67
N LEU A 569 -6.87 -16.51 -2.82
CA LEU A 569 -7.64 -16.43 -4.06
C LEU A 569 -6.90 -17.05 -5.26
N PRO A 570 -6.51 -18.35 -5.21
CA PRO A 570 -5.78 -18.99 -6.29
C PRO A 570 -6.66 -19.13 -7.55
N ARG A 571 -6.04 -19.36 -8.72
CA ARG A 571 -6.77 -19.35 -10.00
C ARG A 571 -7.84 -20.45 -10.13
N ASN A 572 -7.77 -21.47 -9.30
CA ASN A 572 -8.73 -22.57 -9.17
C ASN A 572 -9.79 -22.34 -8.08
N PHE A 573 -9.76 -21.21 -7.37
CA PHE A 573 -10.64 -20.92 -6.23
C PHE A 573 -12.14 -21.13 -6.50
N SER A 574 -12.62 -20.69 -7.66
CA SER A 574 -14.03 -20.85 -8.08
C SER A 574 -14.24 -21.93 -9.15
N LYS A 575 -13.22 -22.74 -9.46
CA LYS A 575 -13.38 -23.81 -10.46
C LYS A 575 -14.11 -24.98 -9.83
N PHE A 576 -15.22 -25.37 -10.46
CA PHE A 576 -15.84 -26.67 -10.22
C PHE A 576 -14.84 -27.74 -10.66
N VAL A 577 -14.18 -28.39 -9.69
CA VAL A 577 -13.53 -29.69 -9.89
C VAL A 577 -14.55 -30.78 -9.62
#